data_AF-A0A6N7X8K1-F1
#
_entry.id   AF-A0A6N7X8K1-F1
#
_cell.length_a   1.000
_cell.length_b   1.000
_cell.length_c   1.000
_cell.angle_alpha   90.00
_cell.angle_beta   90.00
_cell.angle_gamma   90.00
#
_symmetry.space_group_name_H-M   'P 1'
#
loop_
_entity.id
_entity.type
_entity.pdbx_description
1 polymer ?
#
loop_
_entity_poly.entity_id
_entity_poly.type
_entity_poly.pdbx_seq_one_letter_code
_entity_poly.pdbx_strand_id
1 'polypeptide(L)'
;MVFFEGQVYEAFELLVSLVQRAKESVVLVDGYVDAGTLNILAKKAEGVASTIWTRPKTKLTERDVETFNAQYPELTVRHTSSFHDRFLILDGTEGYLVGASLKDAGKRSFAITRIEDRSIIEAILSKLAQQS
;
A
#
# COMPACT_ATOMS: atom_id res chain seq x y z
N MET A 1 -5.18 -4.45 -14.84
CA MET A 1 -5.11 -3.18 -15.59
C MET A 1 -3.65 -2.83 -15.83
N VAL A 2 -3.35 -2.32 -17.03
CA VAL A 2 -2.00 -1.88 -17.40
C VAL A 2 -2.00 -0.36 -17.51
N PHE A 3 -0.96 0.26 -16.98
CA PHE A 3 -0.64 1.67 -17.16
C PHE A 3 0.63 1.77 -17.98
N PHE A 4 0.68 2.75 -18.86
CA PHE A 4 1.84 3.09 -19.66
C PHE A 4 2.60 4.26 -19.04
N GLU A 5 3.87 4.38 -19.42
CA GLU A 5 4.74 5.48 -19.01
C GLU A 5 4.08 6.85 -19.24
N GLY A 6 4.11 7.69 -18.19
CA GLY A 6 3.52 9.03 -18.19
C GLY A 6 2.08 9.08 -17.66
N GLN A 7 1.39 7.95 -17.52
CA GLN A 7 0.02 7.88 -16.96
C GLN A 7 0.02 7.97 -15.42
N VAL A 8 0.72 8.97 -14.88
CA VAL A 8 0.93 9.16 -13.45
C VAL A 8 -0.38 9.49 -12.74
N TYR A 9 -1.20 10.38 -13.31
CA TYR A 9 -2.43 10.82 -12.67
C TYR A 9 -3.51 9.74 -12.70
N GLU A 10 -3.66 9.01 -13.81
CA GLU A 10 -4.60 7.90 -13.92
C GLU A 10 -4.24 6.76 -12.98
N ALA A 11 -2.94 6.47 -12.83
CA ALA A 11 -2.47 5.49 -11.87
C ALA A 11 -2.72 5.92 -10.42
N PHE A 12 -2.51 7.20 -10.12
CA PHE A 12 -2.81 7.80 -8.82
C PHE A 12 -4.31 7.71 -8.50
N GLU A 13 -5.19 8.14 -9.40
CA GLU A 13 -6.65 8.11 -9.21
C GLU A 13 -7.15 6.68 -8.98
N LEU A 14 -6.63 5.68 -9.71
CA LEU A 14 -6.97 4.30 -9.40
C LEU A 14 -6.55 3.92 -7.98
N LEU A 15 -5.29 4.15 -7.60
CA LEU A 15 -4.79 3.76 -6.28
C LEU A 15 -5.58 4.43 -5.15
N VAL A 16 -5.93 5.71 -5.33
CA VAL A 16 -6.84 6.43 -4.42
C VAL A 16 -8.20 5.75 -4.37
N SER A 17 -8.81 5.43 -5.52
CA SER A 17 -10.12 4.78 -5.55
C SER A 17 -10.10 3.41 -4.87
N LEU A 18 -8.99 2.66 -4.95
CA LEU A 18 -8.84 1.38 -4.24
C LEU A 18 -8.75 1.59 -2.74
N VAL A 19 -7.90 2.51 -2.28
CA VAL A 19 -7.73 2.79 -0.84
C VAL A 19 -9.03 3.35 -0.22
N GLN A 20 -9.83 4.11 -0.98
CA GLN A 20 -11.14 4.61 -0.55
C GLN A 20 -12.21 3.52 -0.38
N ARG A 21 -12.03 2.35 -1.00
CA ARG A 21 -12.99 1.25 -0.88
C ARG A 21 -12.89 0.51 0.45
N ALA A 22 -11.71 0.51 1.08
CA ALA A 22 -11.51 -0.11 2.38
C ALA A 22 -12.45 0.48 3.43
N LYS A 23 -12.95 -0.38 4.32
CA LYS A 23 -13.90 -0.04 5.38
C LYS A 23 -13.30 -0.16 6.77
N GLU A 24 -12.30 -1.01 6.93
CA GLU A 24 -11.67 -1.32 8.21
C GLU A 24 -10.16 -1.13 8.13
N SER A 25 -9.51 -1.67 7.09
CA SER A 25 -8.05 -1.63 7.02
C SER A 25 -7.47 -1.64 5.61
N VAL A 26 -6.29 -1.06 5.49
CA VAL A 26 -5.41 -1.14 4.32
C VAL A 26 -4.07 -1.68 4.77
N VAL A 27 -3.66 -2.82 4.22
CA VAL A 27 -2.31 -3.37 4.39
C VAL A 27 -1.55 -3.17 3.08
N LEU A 28 -0.46 -2.42 3.14
CA LEU A 28 0.44 -2.18 2.02
C LEU A 28 1.76 -2.89 2.26
N VAL A 29 2.16 -3.77 1.35
CA VAL A 29 3.52 -4.30 1.26
C VAL A 29 4.21 -3.57 0.12
N ASP A 30 5.19 -2.72 0.43
CA ASP A 30 5.99 -2.00 -0.57
C ASP A 30 7.37 -1.68 0.00
N GLY A 31 8.42 -2.17 -0.66
CA GLY A 31 9.79 -2.01 -0.19
C GLY A 31 10.38 -0.60 -0.33
N TYR A 32 9.70 0.32 -1.02
CA TYR A 32 10.24 1.64 -1.36
C TYR A 32 9.20 2.75 -1.18
N VAL A 33 8.72 2.94 0.05
CA VAL A 33 7.73 3.98 0.38
C VAL A 33 8.36 5.34 0.70
N ASP A 34 7.63 6.41 0.43
CA ASP A 34 7.93 7.78 0.86
C ASP A 34 6.64 8.61 1.01
N ALA A 35 6.77 9.94 1.13
CA ALA A 35 5.62 10.84 1.24
C ALA A 35 4.61 10.71 0.08
N GLY A 36 5.04 10.30 -1.12
CA GLY A 36 4.14 10.01 -2.24
C GLY A 36 3.22 8.83 -1.95
N THR A 37 3.72 7.80 -1.26
CA THR A 37 2.89 6.70 -0.74
C THR A 37 1.89 7.20 0.29
N LEU A 38 2.32 8.07 1.22
CA LEU A 38 1.44 8.65 2.22
C LEU A 38 0.33 9.48 1.60
N ASN A 39 0.59 10.24 0.53
CA ASN A 39 -0.43 11.03 -0.16
C ASN A 39 -1.58 10.19 -0.71
N ILE A 40 -1.32 8.94 -1.12
CA ILE A 40 -2.35 7.99 -1.54
C ILE A 40 -3.12 7.48 -0.32
N LEU A 41 -2.41 7.04 0.72
CA LEU A 41 -3.03 6.51 1.95
C LEU A 41 -3.84 7.55 2.72
N ALA A 42 -3.48 8.84 2.63
CA ALA A 42 -4.24 9.95 3.21
C ALA A 42 -5.67 10.04 2.66
N LYS A 43 -5.95 9.43 1.51
CA LYS A 43 -7.28 9.41 0.89
C LYS A 43 -8.18 8.28 1.38
N LYS A 44 -7.70 7.41 2.29
CA LYS A 44 -8.53 6.38 2.93
C LYS A 44 -9.75 6.98 3.61
N ALA A 45 -10.81 6.19 3.74
CA ALA A 45 -11.99 6.62 4.49
C ALA A 45 -11.64 6.86 5.97
N GLU A 46 -12.40 7.75 6.62
CA GLU A 46 -12.25 8.00 8.05
C GLU A 46 -12.46 6.71 8.86
N GLY A 47 -11.64 6.50 9.90
CA GLY A 47 -11.68 5.30 10.73
C GLY A 47 -10.97 4.07 10.15
N VAL A 48 -10.56 4.07 8.87
CA VAL A 48 -9.81 2.96 8.27
C VAL A 48 -8.36 2.95 8.77
N ALA A 49 -7.88 1.85 9.34
CA ALA A 49 -6.48 1.71 9.74
C ALA A 49 -5.58 1.45 8.52
N SER A 50 -4.32 1.88 8.56
CA SER A 50 -3.33 1.60 7.52
C SER A 50 -2.08 0.98 8.14
N THR A 51 -1.60 -0.12 7.58
CA THR A 51 -0.31 -0.72 7.95
C THR A 51 0.58 -0.81 6.72
N ILE A 52 1.77 -0.21 6.79
CA ILE A 52 2.79 -0.33 5.75
C ILE A 52 3.84 -1.34 6.22
N TRP A 53 4.12 -2.34 5.39
CA TRP A 53 5.26 -3.24 5.48
C TRP A 53 6.30 -2.83 4.44
N THR A 54 7.39 -2.23 4.91
CA THR A 54 8.48 -1.71 4.06
C THR A 54 9.83 -2.26 4.50
N ARG A 55 10.89 -2.01 3.72
CA ARG A 55 12.25 -2.40 4.12
C ARG A 55 12.73 -1.54 5.31
N PRO A 56 13.64 -2.05 6.16
CA PRO A 56 14.20 -1.27 7.27
C PRO A 56 14.83 0.07 6.87
N LYS A 57 15.40 0.15 5.66
CA LYS A 57 16.01 1.39 5.11
C LYS A 57 15.00 2.23 4.33
N THR A 58 13.80 2.38 4.86
CA THR A 58 12.74 3.21 4.25
C THR A 58 13.10 4.69 4.32
N LYS A 59 12.54 5.50 3.42
CA LYS A 59 12.71 6.96 3.44
C LYS A 59 11.74 7.67 4.39
N LEU A 60 10.69 6.98 4.83
CA LEU A 60 9.76 7.51 5.83
C LEU A 60 10.45 7.60 7.18
N THR A 61 10.41 8.78 7.78
CA THR A 61 10.88 9.03 9.14
C THR A 61 9.74 8.85 10.14
N GLU A 62 10.08 8.70 11.43
CA GLU A 62 9.10 8.71 12.52
C GLU A 62 8.26 10.00 12.49
N ARG A 63 8.88 11.14 12.21
CA ARG A 63 8.18 12.43 12.09
C ARG A 63 7.16 12.45 10.96
N ASP A 64 7.45 11.81 9.82
CA ASP A 64 6.48 11.70 8.73
C ASP A 64 5.25 10.89 9.18
N VAL A 65 5.48 9.80 9.91
CA VAL A 65 4.41 8.94 10.45
C VAL A 65 3.59 9.68 11.51
N GLU A 66 4.24 10.38 12.44
CA GLU A 66 3.56 11.20 13.45
C GLU A 66 2.71 12.31 12.81
N THR A 67 3.29 13.01 11.83
CA THR A 67 2.60 14.10 11.12
C THR A 67 1.40 13.56 10.35
N PHE A 68 1.55 12.42 9.67
CA PHE A 68 0.45 11.75 8.99
C PHE A 68 -0.65 11.35 9.99
N ASN A 69 -0.29 10.72 11.10
CA ASN A 69 -1.24 10.25 12.12
C ASN A 69 -1.98 11.38 12.84
N ALA A 70 -1.40 12.59 12.91
CA ALA A 70 -2.09 13.74 13.47
C ALA A 70 -3.32 14.16 12.64
N GLN A 71 -3.38 13.81 11.35
CA GLN A 71 -4.49 14.19 10.46
C GLN A 71 -5.26 13.00 9.90
N TYR A 72 -4.60 11.87 9.65
CA TYR A 72 -5.15 10.70 8.98
C TYR A 72 -4.93 9.40 9.78
N PRO A 73 -5.24 9.37 11.09
CA PRO A 73 -5.02 8.17 11.90
C PRO A 73 -5.87 6.99 11.44
N GLU A 74 -5.47 5.74 11.64
CA GLU A 74 -4.19 5.27 12.17
C GLU A 74 -3.27 4.74 11.04
N LEU A 75 -1.98 5.03 11.14
CA LEU A 75 -0.90 4.50 10.32
C LEU A 75 0.14 3.82 11.21
N THR A 76 0.36 2.53 10.98
CA THR A 76 1.47 1.76 11.54
C THR A 76 2.49 1.46 10.45
N VAL A 77 3.78 1.66 10.72
CA VAL A 77 4.87 1.24 9.83
C VAL A 77 5.61 0.07 10.47
N ARG A 78 5.73 -1.03 9.71
CA ARG A 78 6.43 -2.25 10.08
C ARG A 78 7.48 -2.58 9.04
N HIS A 79 8.44 -3.42 9.42
CA HIS A 79 9.58 -3.74 8.57
C HIS A 79 9.63 -5.20 8.15
N THR A 80 9.90 -5.43 6.86
CA THR A 80 10.12 -6.76 6.29
C THR A 80 11.11 -6.71 5.13
N SER A 81 11.88 -7.79 4.96
CA SER A 81 12.72 -8.05 3.78
C SER A 81 12.24 -9.27 2.98
N SER A 82 11.12 -9.88 3.38
CA SER A 82 10.65 -11.17 2.86
C SER A 82 9.85 -11.06 1.55
N PHE A 83 9.54 -9.85 1.10
CA PHE A 83 8.75 -9.60 -0.11
C PHE A 83 9.54 -8.77 -1.12
N HIS A 84 9.58 -9.26 -2.37
CA HIS A 84 10.06 -8.50 -3.52
C HIS A 84 8.92 -7.69 -4.15
N ASP A 85 7.78 -8.35 -4.33
CA ASP A 85 6.60 -7.78 -4.97
C ASP A 85 5.79 -6.91 -4.01
N ARG A 86 4.87 -6.12 -4.58
CA ARG A 86 4.05 -5.19 -3.81
C ARG A 86 2.61 -5.65 -3.78
N PHE A 87 2.02 -5.55 -2.61
CA PHE A 87 0.66 -5.98 -2.36
C PHE A 87 -0.13 -4.86 -1.70
N LEU A 88 -1.33 -4.60 -2.20
CA LEU A 88 -2.31 -3.76 -1.54
C LEU A 88 -3.48 -4.65 -1.15
N ILE A 89 -3.74 -4.77 0.15
CA ILE A 89 -4.81 -5.61 0.70
C ILE A 89 -5.79 -4.71 1.45
N LEU A 90 -7.07 -4.81 1.11
CA LEU A 90 -8.17 -4.08 1.70
C LEU A 90 -8.98 -5.03 2.59
N ASP A 91 -9.24 -4.60 3.82
CA ASP A 91 -10.12 -5.29 4.79
C ASP A 91 -9.78 -6.78 4.99
N GLY A 92 -8.51 -7.14 4.81
CA GLY A 92 -8.01 -8.51 4.90
C GLY A 92 -8.60 -9.51 3.89
N THR A 93 -9.43 -9.08 2.94
CA THR A 93 -10.22 -9.97 2.07
C THR A 93 -10.06 -9.68 0.59
N GLU A 94 -9.67 -8.47 0.21
CA GLU A 94 -9.46 -8.08 -1.17
C GLU A 94 -8.01 -7.69 -1.41
N GLY A 95 -7.35 -8.29 -2.40
CA GLY A 95 -5.91 -8.12 -2.62
C GLY A 95 -5.57 -7.72 -4.05
N TYR A 96 -4.48 -6.97 -4.19
CA TYR A 96 -3.94 -6.52 -5.46
C TYR A 96 -2.43 -6.72 -5.51
N LEU A 97 -1.93 -7.28 -6.61
CA LEU A 97 -0.52 -7.23 -6.99
C LEU A 97 -0.25 -5.92 -7.74
N VAL A 98 0.73 -5.15 -7.28
CA VAL A 98 1.11 -3.86 -7.86
C VAL A 98 2.52 -3.95 -8.42
N GLY A 99 2.66 -3.76 -9.73
CA GLY A 99 3.95 -3.89 -10.43
C GLY A 99 4.95 -2.76 -10.19
N ALA A 100 4.53 -1.68 -9.53
CA ALA A 100 5.37 -0.53 -9.22
C ALA A 100 5.11 -0.06 -7.79
N SER A 101 6.13 0.54 -7.15
CA SER A 101 5.92 1.14 -5.83
C SER A 101 4.91 2.28 -5.96
N LEU A 102 4.05 2.46 -4.96
CA LEU A 102 2.92 3.40 -5.05
C LEU A 102 3.39 4.83 -5.37
N LYS A 103 4.53 5.24 -4.81
CA LYS A 103 5.18 6.55 -5.08
C LYS A 103 5.64 6.77 -6.52
N ASP A 104 5.78 5.70 -7.30
CA ASP A 104 6.28 5.71 -8.68
C ASP A 104 5.24 5.25 -9.70
N ALA A 105 3.99 5.02 -9.26
CA ALA A 105 2.91 4.59 -10.12
C ALA A 105 2.76 5.51 -11.35
N GLY A 106 2.74 4.92 -12.54
CA GLY A 106 2.61 5.62 -13.82
C GLY A 106 3.86 6.35 -14.31
N LYS A 107 4.95 6.46 -13.53
CA LYS A 107 6.24 7.03 -14.02
C LYS A 107 6.88 6.13 -15.08
N ARG A 108 6.63 4.82 -15.00
CA ARG A 108 6.96 3.82 -16.01
C ARG A 108 5.78 2.87 -16.15
N SER A 109 5.72 2.16 -17.27
CA SER A 109 4.68 1.18 -17.51
C SER A 109 4.66 0.10 -16.43
N PHE A 110 3.49 -0.21 -15.89
CA PHE A 110 3.30 -1.23 -14.86
C PHE A 110 1.87 -1.78 -14.89
N ALA A 111 1.62 -2.86 -14.15
CA ALA A 111 0.29 -3.44 -14.03
C ALA A 111 -0.19 -3.45 -12.57
N ILE A 112 -1.50 -3.35 -12.40
CA ILE A 112 -2.21 -3.67 -11.16
C ILE A 112 -3.18 -4.81 -11.47
N THR A 113 -3.07 -5.91 -10.74
CA THR A 113 -3.89 -7.11 -10.95
C THR A 113 -4.57 -7.48 -9.65
N ARG A 114 -5.89 -7.68 -9.69
CA ARG A 114 -6.63 -8.20 -8.54
C ARG A 114 -6.26 -9.67 -8.32
N ILE A 115 -6.10 -10.05 -7.06
CA ILE A 115 -5.87 -11.43 -6.64
C ILE A 115 -7.24 -12.06 -6.43
N GLU A 116 -7.59 -13.02 -7.30
CA GLU A 116 -8.89 -13.71 -7.23
C GLU A 116 -8.90 -14.84 -6.17
N ASP A 117 -7.75 -15.48 -5.96
CA ASP A 117 -7.62 -16.55 -4.97
C ASP A 117 -7.37 -15.97 -3.58
N ARG A 118 -8.40 -16.03 -2.73
CA ARG A 118 -8.35 -15.55 -1.34
C ARG A 118 -7.29 -16.26 -0.51
N SER A 119 -6.95 -17.51 -0.80
CA SER A 119 -5.92 -18.25 -0.06
C SER A 119 -4.53 -17.60 -0.18
N ILE A 120 -4.26 -16.92 -1.30
CA ILE A 120 -3.03 -16.15 -1.50
C ILE A 120 -2.99 -14.96 -0.54
N ILE A 121 -4.11 -14.25 -0.40
CA ILE A 121 -4.24 -13.10 0.51
C ILE A 121 -4.00 -13.57 1.96
N GLU A 122 -4.66 -14.66 2.37
CA GLU A 122 -4.51 -15.25 3.70
C GLU A 122 -3.08 -15.72 3.97
N ALA A 123 -2.40 -16.30 2.98
CA ALA A 123 -1.00 -16.71 3.10
C ALA A 123 -0.05 -15.51 3.26
N ILE A 124 -0.27 -14.41 2.51
CA ILE A 124 0.51 -13.18 2.65
C ILE A 124 0.32 -12.60 4.06
N LEU A 125 -0.92 -12.43 4.51
CA LEU A 125 -1.23 -11.88 5.84
C LEU A 125 -0.64 -12.76 6.94
N SER A 126 -0.76 -14.08 6.82
CA SER A 126 -0.16 -15.03 7.76
C SER A 126 1.36 -14.90 7.82
N LYS A 127 2.01 -14.69 6.67
CA LYS A 127 3.47 -14.49 6.62
C LYS A 127 3.91 -13.18 7.25
N LEU A 128 3.11 -12.12 7.15
CA LEU A 128 3.37 -10.83 7.80
C LEU A 128 3.18 -10.93 9.32
N ALA A 129 2.14 -11.61 9.79
CA ALA A 129 1.86 -11.81 11.21
C ALA A 129 2.95 -12.60 11.98
N GLN A 130 3.76 -13.40 11.28
CA GLN A 130 4.91 -14.10 11.87
C GLN A 130 6.12 -13.18 12.12
N GLN A 131 6.09 -11.94 11.61
CA GLN A 131 7.20 -10.98 11.66
C GLN A 131 6.88 -9.79 12.58
N SER A 132 5.67 -9.75 13.14
CA SER A 132 5.13 -8.63 13.93
C SER A 132 5.43 -8.67 15.41
#